data_AF-A0A661HS43-F1
#
_entry.id   AF-A0A661HS43-F1
#
_cell.length_a   1.000
_cell.length_b   1.000
_cell.length_c   1.000
_cell.angle_alpha   90.00
_cell.angle_beta   90.00
_cell.angle_gamma   90.00
#
_symmetry.space_group_name_H-M   'P 1'
#
loop_
_entity.id
_entity.type
_entity.pdbx_description
1 polymer ?
#
loop_
_entity_poly.entity_id
_entity_poly.type
_entity_poly.pdbx_seq_one_letter_code
_entity_poly.pdbx_strand_id
1 'polypeptide(L)'
;MSLLVAGVAVIALSGCGGGGGDDYYPPDPNLTTLFLVDEFGDPYAGIPYLCDSMYDWELTKGNGEFTFSPPDNCEFDFYDYFGTDPNDPFVPYNEYIYIVDIADDGKNDIPYECSRFNAGNINYTDYDGIWDGSFEYDADDACVFYL
;
A
#
# COMPACT_ATOMS: atom_id res chain seq x y z
N MET A 1 52.96 -27.01 -25.98
CA MET A 1 52.28 -25.98 -26.79
C MET A 1 51.05 -25.53 -26.01
N SER A 2 51.00 -24.23 -25.71
CA SER A 2 49.83 -23.37 -25.43
C SER A 2 48.79 -23.90 -24.42
N LEU A 3 48.63 -23.42 -23.18
CA LEU A 3 48.48 -22.06 -22.62
C LEU A 3 47.28 -21.30 -23.17
N LEU A 4 46.13 -21.43 -22.50
CA LEU A 4 45.07 -20.43 -22.45
C LEU A 4 44.51 -20.35 -21.03
N VAL A 5 44.96 -19.31 -20.34
CA VAL A 5 44.42 -18.75 -19.11
C VAL A 5 43.30 -17.80 -19.51
N ALA A 6 42.13 -17.94 -18.90
CA ALA A 6 41.07 -16.93 -18.85
C ALA A 6 40.37 -17.16 -17.51
N GLY A 7 40.24 -16.22 -16.58
CA GLY A 7 40.34 -14.77 -16.63
C GLY A 7 39.31 -14.32 -15.61
N VAL A 8 39.69 -14.28 -14.33
CA VAL A 8 38.80 -13.90 -13.23
C VAL A 8 38.51 -12.41 -13.37
N ALA A 9 37.29 -12.06 -13.77
CA ALA A 9 36.83 -10.68 -13.72
C ALA A 9 36.46 -10.35 -12.28
N VAL A 10 37.42 -9.79 -11.53
CA VAL A 10 37.13 -9.10 -10.28
C VAL A 10 36.56 -7.74 -10.67
N ILE A 11 35.24 -7.63 -10.68
CA ILE A 11 34.57 -6.34 -10.78
C ILE A 11 34.73 -5.67 -9.41
N ALA A 12 35.87 -5.02 -9.22
CA ALA A 12 36.04 -4.02 -8.17
C ALA A 12 35.38 -2.73 -8.67
N LEU A 13 34.11 -2.53 -8.34
CA LEU A 13 33.51 -1.19 -8.38
C LEU A 13 34.10 -0.39 -7.22
N SER A 14 35.21 0.28 -7.50
CA SER A 14 35.73 1.39 -6.73
C SER A 14 34.66 2.48 -6.63
N GLY A 15 34.43 2.94 -5.40
CA GLY A 15 33.28 3.75 -5.03
C GLY A 15 33.18 5.14 -5.65
N CYS A 16 31.95 5.63 -5.56
CA CYS A 16 31.54 7.03 -5.54
C CYS A 16 30.61 7.09 -4.30
N GLY A 17 30.92 7.74 -3.19
CA GLY A 17 31.34 9.14 -3.11
C GLY A 17 30.10 10.02 -3.03
N GLY A 18 29.37 9.97 -1.91
CA GLY A 18 28.19 10.80 -1.69
C GLY A 18 27.72 10.72 -0.25
N GLY A 19 28.32 11.55 0.62
CA GLY A 19 27.81 11.74 1.97
C GLY A 19 26.46 12.44 1.91
N GLY A 20 25.43 11.75 2.40
CA GLY A 20 24.21 12.31 2.96
C GLY A 20 23.98 11.48 4.21
N GLY A 21 23.73 12.13 5.34
CA GLY A 21 23.46 11.42 6.59
C GLY A 21 22.28 10.50 6.39
N ASP A 22 22.57 9.23 6.15
CA ASP A 22 21.66 8.14 6.38
C ASP A 22 21.51 8.06 7.89
N ASP A 23 20.51 8.77 8.40
CA ASP A 23 19.88 8.42 9.65
C ASP A 23 19.41 6.97 9.48
N TYR A 24 20.30 6.02 9.81
CA TYR A 24 19.99 4.61 9.89
C TYR A 24 19.00 4.46 11.03
N TYR A 25 17.72 4.64 10.68
CA TYR A 25 16.64 4.28 11.57
C TYR A 25 16.63 2.76 11.59
N PRO A 26 16.89 2.11 12.74
CA PRO A 26 16.69 0.68 12.84
C PRO A 26 15.25 0.37 12.39
N PRO A 27 15.02 -0.70 11.60
CA PRO A 27 13.67 -1.03 11.14
C PRO A 27 12.75 -1.09 12.36
N ASP A 28 11.62 -0.39 12.30
CA ASP A 28 10.70 -0.35 13.43
C ASP A 28 10.28 -1.79 13.76
N PRO A 29 10.52 -2.29 14.99
CA PRO A 29 10.17 -3.65 15.33
C PRO A 29 8.65 -3.90 15.33
N ASN A 30 7.83 -2.86 15.18
CA ASN A 30 6.37 -2.92 15.19
C ASN A 30 5.74 -2.70 13.81
N LEU A 31 6.52 -2.74 12.71
CA LEU A 31 5.95 -2.62 11.37
C LEU A 31 4.82 -3.63 11.16
N THR A 32 3.68 -3.11 10.74
CA THR A 32 2.50 -3.88 10.35
C THR A 32 2.27 -3.73 8.86
N THR A 33 1.91 -4.83 8.21
CA THR A 33 1.70 -4.90 6.76
C THR A 33 0.27 -5.35 6.48
N LEU A 34 -0.42 -4.59 5.63
CA LEU A 34 -1.78 -4.86 5.16
C LEU A 34 -1.81 -4.66 3.63
N PHE A 35 -2.94 -5.00 3.03
CA PHE A 35 -3.11 -4.99 1.57
C PHE A 35 -4.40 -4.28 1.18
N LEU A 36 -4.34 -3.50 0.09
CA LEU A 36 -5.51 -2.96 -0.60
C LEU A 36 -5.89 -3.88 -1.76
N VAL A 37 -7.11 -4.39 -1.72
CA VAL A 37 -7.67 -5.29 -2.75
C VAL A 37 -9.09 -4.90 -3.10
N ASP A 38 -9.57 -5.35 -4.26
CA ASP A 38 -10.98 -5.22 -4.67
C ASP A 38 -11.87 -6.38 -4.16
N GLU A 39 -13.14 -6.42 -4.54
CA GLU A 39 -14.07 -7.49 -4.16
C GLU A 39 -13.74 -8.89 -4.72
N PHE A 40 -12.86 -8.97 -5.72
CA PHE A 40 -12.39 -10.21 -6.33
C PHE A 40 -11.01 -10.64 -5.80
N GLY A 41 -10.37 -9.82 -4.97
CA GLY A 41 -9.02 -10.02 -4.45
C GLY A 41 -7.92 -9.54 -5.39
N ASP A 42 -8.23 -8.76 -6.43
CA ASP A 42 -7.24 -8.13 -7.28
C ASP A 42 -6.62 -6.92 -6.57
N PRO A 43 -5.27 -6.75 -6.64
CA PRO A 43 -4.57 -5.78 -5.81
C PRO A 43 -4.63 -4.35 -6.38
N TYR A 44 -4.82 -3.37 -5.48
CA TYR A 44 -4.63 -1.95 -5.78
C TYR A 44 -3.15 -1.58 -5.68
N ALA A 45 -2.43 -1.84 -6.77
CA ALA A 45 -1.02 -1.50 -6.90
C ALA A 45 -0.79 -0.04 -7.32
N GLY A 46 0.23 0.59 -6.76
CA GLY A 46 0.65 1.94 -7.15
C GLY A 46 -0.08 3.08 -6.44
N ILE A 47 -0.99 2.80 -5.50
CA ILE A 47 -1.70 3.83 -4.73
C ILE A 47 -0.69 4.60 -3.88
N PRO A 48 -0.58 5.93 -4.05
CA PRO A 48 0.26 6.76 -3.18
C PRO A 48 -0.28 6.77 -1.75
N TYR A 49 0.60 6.59 -0.79
CA TYR A 49 0.28 6.75 0.62
C TYR A 49 1.42 7.40 1.41
N LEU A 50 1.06 8.11 2.47
CA LEU A 50 1.99 8.73 3.40
C LEU A 50 1.47 8.55 4.82
N CYS A 51 2.29 7.97 5.69
CA CYS A 51 1.99 7.85 7.11
C CYS A 51 2.77 8.88 7.93
N ASP A 52 2.29 9.20 9.14
CA ASP A 52 2.96 10.13 10.08
C ASP A 52 4.40 9.69 10.40
N SER A 53 4.67 8.38 10.37
CA SER A 53 6.01 7.81 10.57
C SER A 53 6.95 7.90 9.35
N MET A 54 6.45 8.35 8.19
CA MET A 54 7.18 8.39 6.91
C MET A 54 7.65 9.80 6.56
N TYR A 55 8.73 9.89 5.78
CA TYR A 55 9.28 11.17 5.31
C TYR A 55 8.75 11.59 3.93
N ASP A 56 8.57 10.61 3.05
CA ASP A 56 8.13 10.78 1.67
C ASP A 56 6.92 9.88 1.40
N TRP A 57 6.12 10.26 0.40
CA TRP A 57 5.07 9.40 -0.13
C TRP A 57 5.68 8.13 -0.72
N GLU A 58 5.08 6.99 -0.41
CA GLU A 58 5.36 5.72 -1.06
C GLU A 58 4.17 5.28 -1.92
N LEU A 59 4.38 4.22 -2.70
CA LEU A 59 3.32 3.57 -3.47
C LEU A 59 3.09 2.17 -2.91
N THR A 60 1.83 1.73 -2.86
CA THR A 60 1.50 0.33 -2.61
C THR A 60 2.24 -0.56 -3.61
N LYS A 61 2.72 -1.72 -3.15
CA LYS A 61 3.47 -2.65 -4.01
C LYS A 61 2.53 -3.32 -5.03
N GLY A 62 3.11 -4.11 -5.94
CA GLY A 62 2.36 -4.78 -7.02
C GLY A 62 1.24 -5.73 -6.56
N ASN A 63 1.27 -6.14 -5.29
CA ASN A 63 0.26 -6.95 -4.60
C ASN A 63 -0.65 -6.11 -3.68
N GLY A 64 -0.69 -4.79 -3.82
CA GLY A 64 -1.51 -3.90 -2.98
C GLY A 64 -0.95 -3.67 -1.58
N GLU A 65 0.25 -4.18 -1.29
CA GLU A 65 0.89 -4.12 0.02
C GLU A 65 1.28 -2.69 0.41
N PHE A 66 0.96 -2.33 1.65
CA PHE A 66 1.50 -1.17 2.34
C PHE A 66 1.95 -1.55 3.76
N THR A 67 2.93 -0.82 4.27
CA THR A 67 3.49 -1.06 5.61
C THR A 67 3.54 0.25 6.38
N PHE A 68 3.19 0.18 7.65
CA PHE A 68 3.09 1.32 8.57
C PHE A 68 3.56 0.92 9.98
N SER A 69 3.75 1.89 10.86
CA SER A 69 4.22 1.67 12.23
C SER A 69 3.16 2.09 13.26
N PRO A 70 2.24 1.19 13.67
CA PRO A 70 1.15 1.57 14.56
C PRO A 70 1.63 2.08 15.94
N PRO A 71 0.95 3.09 16.52
CA PRO A 71 -0.16 3.82 15.92
C PRO A 71 0.34 4.78 14.84
N ASP A 72 -0.30 4.78 13.67
CA ASP A 72 0.07 5.60 12.53
C ASP A 72 -1.19 6.11 11.83
N ASN A 73 -1.17 7.38 11.41
CA ASN A 73 -2.23 7.88 10.52
C ASN A 73 -1.67 7.86 9.11
N CYS A 74 -2.30 7.11 8.23
CA CYS A 74 -1.86 6.95 6.85
C CYS A 74 -2.88 7.56 5.89
N GLU A 75 -2.46 8.60 5.16
CA GLU A 75 -3.21 9.20 4.08
C GLU A 75 -2.96 8.41 2.79
N PHE A 76 -4.02 8.00 2.11
CA PHE A 76 -4.00 7.35 0.80
C PHE A 76 -4.64 8.29 -0.21
N ASP A 77 -3.96 8.51 -1.32
CA ASP A 77 -4.46 9.31 -2.45
C ASP A 77 -5.05 8.37 -3.50
N PHE A 78 -6.37 8.32 -3.58
CA PHE A 78 -7.07 7.52 -4.59
C PHE A 78 -7.35 8.31 -5.88
N TYR A 79 -6.86 9.55 -6.01
CA TYR A 79 -7.12 10.37 -7.20
C TYR A 79 -6.62 9.71 -8.49
N ASP A 80 -7.45 9.74 -9.53
CA ASP A 80 -7.23 9.05 -10.81
C ASP A 80 -7.15 7.50 -10.71
N TYR A 81 -7.43 6.90 -9.55
CA TYR A 81 -7.51 5.44 -9.38
C TYR A 81 -8.94 4.95 -9.52
N PHE A 82 -9.33 4.78 -10.78
CA PHE A 82 -10.59 4.19 -11.18
C PHE A 82 -10.48 2.65 -11.24
N GLY A 83 -9.97 2.03 -10.19
CA GLY A 83 -10.07 0.58 -10.06
C GLY A 83 -9.08 -0.36 -10.70
N THR A 84 -9.33 -1.64 -10.48
CA THR A 84 -8.47 -2.78 -10.82
C THR A 84 -8.88 -3.43 -12.15
N ASP A 85 -10.19 -3.47 -12.50
CA ASP A 85 -10.65 -4.00 -13.80
C ASP A 85 -10.72 -2.89 -14.87
N PRO A 86 -9.80 -2.88 -15.85
CA PRO A 86 -9.81 -1.88 -16.93
C PRO A 86 -11.01 -2.02 -17.90
N ASN A 87 -11.82 -3.07 -17.78
CA ASN A 87 -12.99 -3.31 -18.62
C ASN A 87 -14.32 -3.07 -17.92
N ASP A 88 -14.33 -2.75 -16.62
CA ASP A 88 -15.57 -2.49 -15.92
C ASP A 88 -16.18 -1.16 -16.42
N PRO A 89 -17.37 -1.19 -17.06
CA PRO A 89 -18.03 0.03 -17.53
C PRO A 89 -18.61 0.89 -16.39
N PHE A 90 -18.62 0.40 -15.15
CA PHE A 90 -19.19 1.09 -13.99
C PHE A 90 -18.15 1.74 -13.07
N VAL A 91 -16.87 1.43 -13.27
CA VAL A 91 -15.75 2.14 -12.66
C VAL A 91 -15.88 3.67 -12.88
N PRO A 92 -15.68 4.50 -11.84
CA PRO A 92 -15.35 4.16 -10.45
C PRO A 92 -16.55 3.93 -9.50
N TYR A 93 -17.78 4.00 -10.01
CA TYR A 93 -18.97 4.24 -9.16
C TYR A 93 -19.44 3.05 -8.32
N ASN A 94 -18.86 1.86 -8.49
CA ASN A 94 -19.33 0.61 -7.88
C ASN A 94 -18.23 -0.28 -7.31
N GLU A 95 -17.00 0.21 -7.24
CA GLU A 95 -15.89 -0.63 -6.82
C GLU A 95 -15.69 -0.56 -5.32
N TYR A 96 -15.39 -1.72 -4.72
CA TYR A 96 -15.20 -1.83 -3.29
C TYR A 96 -13.71 -2.06 -3.01
N ILE A 97 -13.11 -1.16 -2.23
CA ILE A 97 -11.75 -1.37 -1.72
C ILE A 97 -11.82 -1.97 -0.33
N TYR A 98 -10.99 -2.97 -0.09
CA TYR A 98 -10.84 -3.66 1.18
C TYR A 98 -9.42 -3.49 1.71
N ILE A 99 -9.30 -3.28 3.03
CA ILE A 99 -8.05 -3.45 3.76
C ILE A 99 -8.05 -4.85 4.38
N VAL A 100 -7.11 -5.69 3.96
CA VAL A 100 -6.97 -7.08 4.42
C VAL A 100 -5.59 -7.37 4.99
N ASP A 101 -5.44 -8.45 5.77
CA ASP A 101 -4.12 -9.00 6.10
C ASP A 101 -3.61 -10.02 5.07
N ILE A 102 -2.46 -10.62 5.40
CA ILE A 102 -1.78 -11.62 4.57
C ILE A 102 -2.56 -12.92 4.39
N ALA A 103 -3.55 -13.19 5.24
CA ALA A 103 -4.45 -14.33 5.12
C ALA A 103 -5.70 -13.98 4.32
N ASP A 104 -5.73 -12.80 3.69
CA ASP A 104 -6.88 -12.28 2.96
C ASP A 104 -8.08 -12.01 3.90
N ASP A 105 -7.83 -11.89 5.20
CA ASP A 105 -8.85 -11.56 6.19
C ASP A 105 -8.98 -10.04 6.34
N GLY A 106 -10.20 -9.57 6.11
CA GLY A 106 -10.63 -8.20 6.32
C GLY A 106 -10.31 -7.58 7.67
N LYS A 107 -9.87 -6.32 7.67
CA LYS A 107 -9.61 -5.55 8.90
C LYS A 107 -10.76 -4.64 9.27
N ASN A 108 -11.38 -4.93 10.42
CA ASN A 108 -12.43 -4.11 10.99
C ASN A 108 -11.89 -3.17 12.09
N ASP A 109 -12.77 -2.30 12.59
CA ASP A 109 -12.53 -1.32 13.65
C ASP A 109 -11.40 -0.32 13.35
N ILE A 110 -11.09 -0.09 12.07
CA ILE A 110 -10.16 0.97 11.64
C ILE A 110 -10.98 2.24 11.42
N PRO A 111 -10.79 3.31 12.21
CA PRO A 111 -11.37 4.60 11.89
C PRO A 111 -10.76 5.14 10.60
N TYR A 112 -11.54 5.87 9.82
CA TYR A 112 -11.03 6.57 8.64
C TYR A 112 -11.81 7.85 8.35
N GLU A 113 -11.19 8.77 7.61
CA GLU A 113 -11.82 10.00 7.14
C GLU A 113 -11.37 10.28 5.72
N CYS A 114 -12.31 10.42 4.79
CA CYS A 114 -12.02 10.82 3.41
C CYS A 114 -12.38 12.29 3.20
N SER A 115 -11.81 12.97 2.20
CA SER A 115 -12.03 14.41 2.02
C SER A 115 -13.44 14.75 1.50
N ARG A 116 -14.11 13.83 0.79
CA ARG A 116 -15.48 13.98 0.28
C ARG A 116 -16.53 13.21 1.06
N PHE A 117 -16.15 12.12 1.73
CA PHE A 117 -17.02 11.38 2.63
C PHE A 117 -16.83 11.81 4.09
N ASN A 118 -17.84 11.63 4.95
CA ASN A 118 -17.65 11.89 6.38
C ASN A 118 -16.82 10.79 7.03
N ALA A 119 -16.19 11.10 8.17
CA ALA A 119 -15.49 10.12 8.99
C ALA A 119 -16.34 8.88 9.29
N GLY A 120 -15.74 7.71 9.12
CA GLY A 120 -16.34 6.41 9.29
C GLY A 120 -15.47 5.48 10.14
N ASN A 121 -15.93 4.25 10.29
CA ASN A 121 -15.10 3.16 10.78
C ASN A 121 -15.31 1.99 9.83
N ILE A 122 -14.23 1.28 9.50
CA ILE A 122 -14.29 0.03 8.77
C ILE A 122 -15.01 -0.98 9.66
N ASN A 123 -16.32 -1.09 9.48
CA ASN A 123 -17.19 -1.87 10.33
C ASN A 123 -18.20 -2.69 9.52
N TYR A 124 -17.95 -2.83 8.21
CA TYR A 124 -18.93 -3.41 7.31
C TYR A 124 -18.98 -4.93 7.48
N THR A 125 -19.77 -5.34 8.47
CA THR A 125 -20.42 -6.64 8.50
C THR A 125 -21.71 -6.49 7.72
N ASP A 126 -21.80 -7.04 6.52
CA ASP A 126 -23.13 -7.27 5.95
C ASP A 126 -23.18 -8.61 5.24
N TYR A 127 -23.92 -9.51 5.91
CA TYR A 127 -24.90 -10.50 5.47
C TYR A 127 -24.82 -11.23 4.11
N ASP A 128 -24.00 -10.81 3.14
CA ASP A 128 -23.96 -11.29 1.76
C ASP A 128 -22.63 -11.96 1.36
N GLY A 129 -21.71 -12.17 2.31
CA GLY A 129 -20.42 -12.85 2.03
C GLY A 129 -19.36 -11.97 1.37
N ILE A 130 -19.56 -10.65 1.42
CA ILE A 130 -18.55 -9.64 1.14
C ILE A 130 -17.52 -9.65 2.27
N TRP A 131 -16.26 -9.47 1.93
CA TRP A 131 -15.13 -9.57 2.84
C TRP A 131 -15.23 -8.45 3.90
N ASP A 132 -14.91 -8.77 5.14
CA ASP A 132 -14.69 -7.75 6.17
C ASP A 132 -13.63 -6.75 5.65
N GLY A 133 -13.59 -5.52 6.16
CA GLY A 133 -12.52 -4.59 5.78
C GLY A 133 -12.82 -3.55 4.68
N SER A 134 -14.05 -3.48 4.15
CA SER A 134 -14.42 -2.43 3.19
C SER A 134 -14.73 -1.08 3.84
N PHE A 135 -14.51 -0.02 3.07
CA PHE A 135 -14.81 1.36 3.47
C PHE A 135 -15.47 2.14 2.34
N GLU A 136 -16.25 3.17 2.70
CA GLU A 136 -16.83 4.09 1.72
C GLU A 136 -15.78 5.12 1.28
N TYR A 137 -15.59 5.28 -0.03
CA TYR A 137 -14.68 6.25 -0.64
C TYR A 137 -15.23 6.75 -1.99
N ASP A 138 -14.65 7.83 -2.52
CA ASP A 138 -14.84 8.30 -3.91
C ASP A 138 -13.48 8.12 -4.61
N ALA A 139 -13.46 7.65 -5.86
CA ALA A 139 -12.22 7.45 -6.61
C ALA A 139 -11.49 8.77 -6.97
N ASP A 140 -12.05 9.93 -6.64
CA ASP A 140 -11.35 11.21 -6.70
C ASP A 140 -11.13 11.82 -5.30
N ASP A 141 -10.80 10.97 -4.32
CA ASP A 141 -10.68 11.33 -2.91
C ASP A 141 -9.35 10.86 -2.27
N ALA A 142 -8.96 11.53 -1.20
CA ALA A 142 -7.91 11.08 -0.30
C ALA A 142 -8.53 10.67 1.03
N CYS A 143 -8.08 9.54 1.58
CA CYS A 143 -8.58 8.99 2.84
C CYS A 143 -7.44 8.81 3.84
N VAL A 144 -7.65 9.28 5.06
CA VAL A 144 -6.76 9.05 6.21
C VAL A 144 -7.31 7.89 7.02
N PHE A 145 -6.51 6.83 7.21
CA PHE A 145 -6.81 5.71 8.09
C PHE A 145 -6.01 5.83 9.37
N TYR A 146 -6.66 5.58 10.51
CA TYR A 146 -6.06 5.66 11.84
C TYR A 146 -5.68 4.23 12.30
N LEU A 147 -4.45 3.81 11.99
CA LEU A 147 -3.97 2.42 12.05
C LEU A 147 -3.10 2.10 13.28
#